data_AF-A0A845ZPK6-F1
#
_entry.id   AF-A0A845ZPK6-F1
#
_cell.length_a   1.000
_cell.length_b   1.000
_cell.length_c   1.000
_cell.angle_alpha   90.00
_cell.angle_beta   90.00
_cell.angle_gamma   90.00
#
_symmetry.space_group_name_H-M   'P 1'
#
loop_
_entity.id
_entity.type
_entity.pdbx_description
1 polymer ?
#
loop_
_entity_poly.entity_id
_entity_poly.type
_entity_poly.pdbx_seq_one_letter_code
_entity_poly.pdbx_strand_id
1 'polypeptide(L)'
;VNDLKNRFNIPNIYIHIGDADALSLKVPEEQSRHGHYQPMGLFSKYDQLLTRHQTKGRQLPYLASGGYELRQGAQGGDLPADDDLSVLANKIDMKVRRIISKVDPRAPYFPEPNTLIKYEALLKNPTDPNSGLKNRLFGIKGGEGRELMKNVLGGLRGDLKEYAFFKPKAAIATSTAGGGERLKARPLPNYNPREKQLILRRNIPPNILRSALRKVLTSAQSHAHPRGWITQVGMGLGLDWYGVQQIYQQQVNNSGNAEIRKVLNDLLPNFNQGRPRRITNAQRGLVERMAQSTITAIESFLAELEQIIIKKAQ
;
A
#
# COMPACT_ATOMS: atom_id res chain seq x y z
N VAL A 1 -21.44 -1.72 23.73
CA VAL A 1 -21.10 -0.56 22.88
C VAL A 1 -21.97 0.66 23.21
N ASN A 2 -23.30 0.55 23.14
CA ASN A 2 -24.19 1.67 23.51
C ASN A 2 -23.95 2.16 24.96
N ASP A 3 -23.73 1.24 25.89
CA ASP A 3 -23.30 1.58 27.26
C ASP A 3 -22.02 2.41 27.29
N LEU A 4 -20.96 2.00 26.57
CA LEU A 4 -19.71 2.77 26.47
C LEU A 4 -19.92 4.16 25.85
N LYS A 5 -20.71 4.27 24.78
CA LYS A 5 -21.03 5.55 24.15
C LYS A 5 -21.72 6.50 25.13
N ASN A 6 -22.70 6.00 25.87
CA ASN A 6 -23.48 6.78 26.83
C ASN A 6 -22.64 7.15 28.05
N ARG A 7 -21.89 6.20 28.60
CA ARG A 7 -21.10 6.37 29.83
C ARG A 7 -19.92 7.33 29.65
N PHE A 8 -19.30 7.32 28.47
CA PHE A 8 -18.10 8.13 28.19
C PHE A 8 -18.33 9.24 27.18
N ASN A 9 -19.58 9.46 26.74
CA ASN A 9 -19.95 10.42 25.70
C ASN A 9 -19.09 10.29 24.41
N ILE A 10 -18.82 9.04 24.00
CA ILE A 10 -17.98 8.74 22.82
C ILE A 10 -18.87 8.64 21.58
N PRO A 11 -18.80 9.59 20.62
CA PRO A 11 -19.71 9.61 19.48
C PRO A 11 -19.42 8.50 18.46
N ASN A 12 -18.15 8.08 18.35
CA ASN A 12 -17.71 7.09 17.37
C ASN A 12 -16.75 6.10 18.02
N ILE A 13 -16.99 4.80 17.80
CA ILE A 13 -16.13 3.73 18.28
C ILE A 13 -15.53 3.04 17.07
N TYR A 14 -14.21 2.85 17.11
CA TYR A 14 -13.47 2.09 16.12
C TYR A 14 -12.83 0.88 16.77
N ILE A 15 -12.85 -0.22 16.03
CA ILE A 15 -12.14 -1.45 16.36
C ILE A 15 -10.87 -1.46 15.52
N HIS A 16 -9.72 -1.50 16.18
CA HIS A 16 -8.44 -1.70 15.52
C HIS A 16 -8.16 -3.20 15.43
N ILE A 17 -7.88 -3.67 14.22
CA ILE A 17 -7.39 -5.03 14.01
C ILE A 17 -5.88 -4.98 14.13
N GLY A 18 -5.35 -5.78 15.07
CA GLY A 18 -3.94 -6.09 15.18
C GLY A 18 -3.66 -7.48 14.60
N ASP A 19 -2.41 -7.74 14.28
CA ASP A 19 -1.86 -9.06 13.98
C ASP A 19 -0.52 -9.18 14.72
N ALA A 20 -0.04 -10.39 14.97
CA ALA A 20 1.26 -10.66 15.59
C ALA A 20 2.43 -10.02 14.81
N ASP A 21 2.19 -9.72 13.53
CA ASP A 21 3.08 -9.00 12.63
C ASP A 21 3.36 -7.52 13.04
N ALA A 22 2.53 -6.94 13.92
CA ALA A 22 2.73 -5.60 14.49
C ALA A 22 3.71 -5.62 15.67
N LEU A 23 4.93 -5.12 15.47
CA LEU A 23 5.91 -5.00 16.56
C LEU A 23 5.61 -3.88 17.55
N SER A 24 5.06 -2.79 17.03
CA SER A 24 5.01 -1.53 17.75
C SER A 24 3.85 -0.71 17.24
N LEU A 25 3.04 -0.22 18.18
CA LEU A 25 2.02 0.77 17.91
C LEU A 25 2.62 2.19 17.82
N LYS A 26 3.94 2.34 17.65
CA LYS A 26 4.58 3.62 17.34
C LYS A 26 4.48 3.91 15.85
N VAL A 27 3.91 5.06 15.51
CA VAL A 27 3.89 5.58 14.14
C VAL A 27 5.14 6.43 13.87
N PRO A 28 5.48 6.71 12.60
CA PRO A 28 6.60 7.57 12.23
C PRO A 28 6.48 8.95 12.86
N GLU A 29 7.61 9.47 13.35
CA GLU A 29 7.68 10.82 13.89
C GLU A 29 7.45 11.81 12.74
N GLU A 30 6.44 12.67 12.86
CA GLU A 30 6.31 13.81 11.97
C GLU A 30 7.03 15.00 12.59
N GLN A 31 7.89 15.68 11.81
CA GLN A 31 8.33 17.02 12.18
C GLN A 31 7.10 17.86 12.46
N SER A 32 6.98 18.38 13.68
CA SER A 32 6.03 19.46 13.93
C SER A 32 6.43 20.66 13.08
N ARG A 33 5.46 21.56 12.82
CA ARG A 33 5.73 22.85 12.15
C ARG A 33 6.77 23.72 12.87
N HIS A 34 7.20 23.33 14.07
CA HIS A 34 8.18 24.03 14.91
C HIS A 34 9.44 23.20 15.18
N GLY A 35 9.71 22.16 14.36
CA GLY A 35 10.97 21.40 14.42
C GLY A 35 11.07 20.37 15.54
N HIS A 36 10.13 20.34 16.50
CA HIS A 36 10.07 19.30 17.52
C HIS A 36 9.43 18.02 16.96
N TYR A 37 10.14 16.90 17.09
CA TYR A 37 9.60 15.57 16.83
C TYR A 37 8.94 15.06 18.12
N GLN A 38 7.69 14.64 18.04
CA GLN A 38 7.00 13.99 19.16
C GLN A 38 6.57 12.60 18.69
N PRO A 39 7.12 11.53 19.26
CA PRO A 39 6.66 10.19 18.95
C PRO A 39 5.18 10.08 19.33
N MET A 40 4.37 9.61 18.38
CA MET A 40 2.94 9.43 18.57
C MET A 40 2.60 7.94 18.63
N GLY A 41 1.69 7.59 19.55
CA GLY A 41 1.02 6.29 19.51
C GLY A 41 0.05 6.20 18.33
N LEU A 42 -0.16 4.98 17.83
CA LEU A 42 -1.04 4.68 16.69
C LEU A 42 -2.44 5.24 16.88
N PHE A 43 -3.04 5.01 18.04
CA PHE A 43 -4.40 5.45 18.33
C PHE A 43 -4.51 6.97 18.33
N SER A 44 -3.57 7.67 18.99
CA SER A 44 -3.51 9.13 18.94
C SER A 44 -3.32 9.65 17.50
N LYS A 45 -2.60 8.92 16.65
CA LYS A 45 -2.44 9.29 15.24
C LYS A 45 -3.74 9.16 14.47
N TYR A 46 -4.47 8.07 14.68
CA TYR A 46 -5.78 7.88 14.07
C TYR A 46 -6.79 8.89 14.58
N ASP A 47 -6.82 9.19 15.87
CA ASP A 47 -7.67 10.25 16.44
C ASP A 47 -7.42 11.57 15.71
N GLN A 48 -6.16 11.99 15.56
CA GLN A 48 -5.83 13.19 14.80
C GLN A 48 -6.30 13.13 13.33
N LEU A 49 -6.16 11.99 12.66
CA LEU A 49 -6.61 11.84 11.26
C LEU A 49 -8.14 11.91 11.14
N LEU A 50 -8.86 11.28 12.07
CA LEU A 50 -10.31 11.26 12.12
C LEU A 50 -10.88 12.64 12.51
N THR A 51 -10.31 13.29 13.52
CA THR A 51 -10.66 14.68 13.88
C THR A 51 -10.46 15.61 12.68
N ARG A 52 -9.33 15.51 11.96
CA ARG A 52 -9.09 16.31 10.74
C ARG A 52 -10.07 16.01 9.61
N HIS A 53 -10.66 14.81 9.53
CA HIS A 53 -11.74 14.52 8.59
C HIS A 53 -13.04 15.19 9.02
N GLN A 54 -13.40 15.02 10.29
CA GLN A 54 -14.60 15.60 10.87
C GLN A 54 -14.61 17.13 10.82
N THR A 55 -13.50 17.80 11.17
CA THR A 55 -13.40 19.27 11.12
C THR A 55 -13.49 19.84 9.70
N LYS A 56 -13.28 19.01 8.68
CA LYS A 56 -13.45 19.38 7.26
C LYS A 56 -14.86 19.07 6.75
N GLY A 57 -15.80 18.72 7.63
CA GLY A 57 -17.17 18.34 7.26
C GLY A 57 -17.25 17.05 6.45
N ARG A 58 -16.21 16.19 6.50
CA ARG A 58 -16.19 14.93 5.75
C ARG A 58 -16.80 13.81 6.56
N GLN A 59 -17.42 12.87 5.85
CA GLN A 59 -17.86 11.60 6.42
C GLN A 59 -16.67 10.90 7.08
N LEU A 60 -16.91 10.38 8.29
CA LEU A 60 -15.94 9.54 8.98
C LEU A 60 -15.86 8.17 8.30
N PRO A 61 -14.65 7.66 8.05
CA PRO A 61 -14.46 6.43 7.30
C PRO A 61 -15.04 5.23 8.06
N TYR A 62 -15.58 4.27 7.32
CA TYR A 62 -15.88 2.94 7.85
C TYR A 62 -14.64 2.06 7.93
N LEU A 63 -13.65 2.30 7.05
CA LEU A 63 -12.35 1.64 7.10
C LEU A 63 -11.19 2.63 6.99
N ALA A 64 -10.18 2.47 7.82
CA ALA A 64 -8.99 3.29 7.79
C ALA A 64 -7.74 2.44 8.02
N SER A 65 -6.83 2.39 7.06
CA SER A 65 -5.58 1.66 7.20
C SER A 65 -4.35 2.55 7.08
N GLY A 66 -3.36 2.30 7.92
CA GLY A 66 -2.08 3.01 7.90
C GLY A 66 -1.01 2.26 7.10
N GLY A 67 -1.13 0.93 6.99
CA GLY A 67 -0.11 0.08 6.39
C GLY A 67 1.07 -0.16 7.32
N TYR A 68 2.23 -0.46 6.75
CA TYR A 68 3.46 -0.68 7.51
C TYR A 68 4.63 0.04 6.89
N GLU A 69 5.63 0.27 7.71
CA GLU A 69 6.91 0.80 7.29
C GLU A 69 8.04 -0.09 7.79
N LEU A 70 8.95 -0.44 6.88
CA LEU A 70 10.24 -1.01 7.23
C LEU A 70 11.18 0.12 7.63
N ARG A 71 11.88 -0.02 8.76
CA ARG A 71 12.79 1.02 9.27
C ARG A 71 14.21 0.49 9.37
N GLN A 72 15.17 1.36 9.09
CA GLN A 72 16.58 1.05 9.31
C GLN A 72 16.89 1.02 10.80
N GLY A 73 17.82 0.16 11.22
CA GLY A 73 18.23 0.03 12.62
C GLY A 73 18.67 1.35 13.24
N ALA A 74 19.35 2.21 12.48
CA ALA A 74 19.73 3.55 12.92
C ALA A 74 18.54 4.48 13.24
N GLN A 75 17.36 4.21 12.67
CA GLN A 75 16.09 4.91 12.93
C GLN A 75 15.23 4.17 13.98
N GLY A 76 15.85 3.32 14.80
CA GLY A 76 15.16 2.45 15.76
C GLY A 76 14.30 1.38 15.08
N GLY A 77 14.72 0.95 13.89
CA GLY A 77 14.02 0.00 13.03
C GLY A 77 14.48 -1.45 13.14
N ASP A 78 13.94 -2.28 12.26
CA ASP A 78 14.06 -3.75 12.23
C ASP A 78 15.04 -4.26 11.16
N LEU A 79 15.49 -3.40 10.25
CA LEU A 79 16.45 -3.73 9.20
C LEU A 79 17.90 -3.37 9.58
N PRO A 80 18.90 -4.09 9.05
CA PRO A 80 20.29 -3.63 9.08
C PRO A 80 20.45 -2.20 8.53
N ALA A 81 21.47 -1.48 9.02
CA ALA A 81 21.71 -0.08 8.66
C ALA A 81 22.00 0.15 7.16
N ASP A 82 22.32 -0.91 6.41
CA ASP A 82 22.67 -0.90 4.99
C ASP A 82 21.57 -1.48 4.06
N ASP A 83 20.37 -1.78 4.57
CA ASP A 83 19.28 -2.36 3.77
C ASP A 83 18.41 -1.32 3.04
N ASP A 84 19.08 -0.37 2.35
CA ASP A 84 18.43 0.75 1.64
C ASP A 84 17.44 0.28 0.56
N LEU A 85 17.71 -0.88 -0.07
CA LEU A 85 16.89 -1.41 -1.16
C LEU A 85 15.54 -1.94 -0.67
N SER A 86 15.49 -2.57 0.51
CA SER A 86 14.24 -3.05 1.12
C SER A 86 13.38 -1.89 1.61
N VAL A 87 14.01 -0.86 2.18
CA VAL A 87 13.32 0.39 2.54
C VAL A 87 12.69 1.02 1.29
N LEU A 88 13.45 1.11 0.19
CA LEU A 88 12.90 1.61 -1.07
C LEU A 88 11.73 0.76 -1.58
N ALA A 89 11.82 -0.57 -1.51
CA ALA A 89 10.72 -1.46 -1.91
C ALA A 89 9.44 -1.22 -1.10
N ASN A 90 9.55 -1.06 0.22
CA ASN A 90 8.42 -0.70 1.09
C ASN A 90 7.86 0.69 0.76
N LYS A 91 8.71 1.70 0.51
CA LYS A 91 8.25 3.04 0.08
C LYS A 91 7.42 2.99 -1.21
N ILE A 92 7.86 2.20 -2.19
CA ILE A 92 7.11 2.02 -3.45
C ILE A 92 5.78 1.31 -3.16
N ASP A 93 5.78 0.19 -2.43
CA ASP A 93 4.56 -0.54 -2.03
C ASP A 93 3.51 0.38 -1.39
N MET A 94 3.93 1.15 -0.39
CA MET A 94 3.06 2.07 0.35
C MET A 94 2.53 3.21 -0.53
N LYS A 95 3.36 3.72 -1.46
CA LYS A 95 2.94 4.75 -2.42
C LYS A 95 1.93 4.20 -3.42
N VAL A 96 2.14 2.98 -3.94
CA VAL A 96 1.20 2.32 -4.85
C VAL A 96 -0.14 2.09 -4.17
N ARG A 97 -0.17 1.51 -2.96
CA ARG A 97 -1.39 1.32 -2.16
C ARG A 97 -2.17 2.62 -1.97
N ARG A 98 -1.47 3.70 -1.60
CA ARG A 98 -2.08 5.04 -1.42
C ARG A 98 -2.66 5.58 -2.71
N ILE A 99 -2.01 5.35 -3.84
CA ILE A 99 -2.47 5.82 -5.15
C ILE A 99 -3.74 5.09 -5.56
N ILE A 100 -3.72 3.76 -5.56
CA ILE A 100 -4.88 2.97 -5.96
C ILE A 100 -6.05 3.20 -5.01
N SER A 101 -5.80 3.36 -3.70
CA SER A 101 -6.84 3.67 -2.71
C SER A 101 -7.55 5.00 -2.98
N LYS A 102 -6.85 5.99 -3.55
CA LYS A 102 -7.44 7.29 -3.92
C LYS A 102 -8.30 7.19 -5.18
N VAL A 103 -8.04 6.20 -6.04
CA VAL A 103 -8.85 5.97 -7.24
C VAL A 103 -10.09 5.14 -6.90
N ASP A 104 -9.92 4.04 -6.17
CA ASP A 104 -11.00 3.24 -5.58
C ASP A 104 -10.47 2.51 -4.34
N PRO A 105 -11.06 2.70 -3.15
CA PRO A 105 -10.54 2.13 -1.92
C PRO A 105 -10.77 0.62 -1.80
N ARG A 106 -11.52 -0.03 -2.71
CA ARG A 106 -11.65 -1.50 -2.75
C ARG A 106 -10.43 -2.19 -3.39
N ALA A 107 -9.67 -1.45 -4.20
CA ALA A 107 -8.56 -1.97 -4.99
C ALA A 107 -7.27 -2.31 -4.20
N PRO A 108 -6.83 -1.53 -3.20
CA PRO A 108 -5.71 -1.95 -2.36
C PRO A 108 -6.12 -3.04 -1.37
N TYR A 109 -5.22 -3.97 -1.04
CA TYR A 109 -5.36 -4.73 0.20
C TYR A 109 -5.05 -3.82 1.39
N PHE A 110 -5.94 -3.74 2.37
CA PHE A 110 -5.66 -3.12 3.67
C PHE A 110 -5.03 -4.17 4.58
N PRO A 111 -3.78 -3.98 5.02
CA PRO A 111 -3.14 -4.96 5.88
C PRO A 111 -3.78 -5.03 7.26
N GLU A 112 -3.95 -6.26 7.73
CA GLU A 112 -4.66 -6.61 8.96
C GLU A 112 -4.13 -5.92 10.22
N PRO A 113 -2.83 -5.90 10.55
CA PRO A 113 -2.33 -5.29 11.80
C PRO A 113 -2.42 -3.78 11.91
N ASN A 114 -2.97 -3.11 10.89
CA ASN A 114 -3.13 -1.66 10.95
C ASN A 114 -4.37 -1.20 10.20
N THR A 115 -5.50 -1.85 10.48
CA THR A 115 -6.80 -1.50 9.93
C THR A 115 -7.79 -1.18 11.05
N LEU A 116 -8.33 0.04 11.05
CA LEU A 116 -9.48 0.42 11.88
C LEU A 116 -10.76 0.21 11.11
N ILE A 117 -11.75 -0.29 11.84
CA ILE A 117 -13.12 -0.45 11.38
C ILE A 117 -14.03 0.34 12.30
N LYS A 118 -14.88 1.19 11.72
CA LYS A 118 -15.94 1.85 12.48
C LYS A 118 -16.96 0.80 12.93
N TYR A 119 -17.35 0.78 14.21
CA TYR A 119 -18.23 -0.25 14.75
C TYR A 119 -19.52 -0.44 13.95
N GLU A 120 -20.17 0.65 13.53
CA GLU A 120 -21.41 0.63 12.74
C GLU A 120 -21.25 -0.16 11.43
N ALA A 121 -20.05 -0.17 10.84
CA ALA A 121 -19.77 -0.90 9.61
C ALA A 121 -19.83 -2.42 9.77
N LEU A 122 -19.78 -2.92 11.01
CA LEU A 122 -19.85 -4.33 11.38
C LEU A 122 -21.28 -4.83 11.55
N LEU A 123 -22.27 -3.94 11.59
CA LEU A 123 -23.68 -4.27 11.76
C LEU A 123 -24.30 -4.70 10.42
N LYS A 124 -25.26 -5.63 10.43
CA LYS A 124 -25.99 -6.03 9.22
C LYS A 124 -26.65 -4.83 8.54
N ASN A 125 -27.20 -3.91 9.34
CA ASN A 125 -27.64 -2.58 8.89
C ASN A 125 -26.82 -1.49 9.60
N PRO A 126 -25.89 -0.79 8.91
CA PRO A 126 -25.04 0.24 9.51
C PRO A 126 -25.78 1.45 10.09
N THR A 127 -27.04 1.68 9.71
CA THR A 127 -27.86 2.78 10.24
C THR A 127 -28.69 2.38 11.46
N ASP A 128 -28.76 1.08 11.77
CA ASP A 128 -29.52 0.55 12.90
C ASP A 128 -28.56 -0.03 13.96
N PRO A 129 -28.36 0.64 15.10
CA PRO A 129 -27.45 0.20 16.16
C PRO A 129 -27.89 -1.09 16.87
N ASN A 130 -29.16 -1.50 16.71
CA ASN A 130 -29.69 -2.75 17.27
C ASN A 130 -29.57 -3.93 16.30
N SER A 131 -29.15 -3.66 15.05
CA SER A 131 -28.93 -4.70 14.06
C SER A 131 -27.81 -5.65 14.50
N GLY A 132 -28.01 -6.96 14.33
CA GLY A 132 -26.98 -7.94 14.65
C GLY A 132 -25.69 -7.75 13.83
N LEU A 133 -24.57 -8.28 14.32
CA LEU A 133 -23.30 -8.25 13.58
C LEU A 133 -23.40 -9.03 12.26
N LYS A 134 -22.63 -8.60 11.26
CA LYS A 134 -22.44 -9.34 10.01
C LYS A 134 -21.80 -10.69 10.30
N ASN A 135 -22.40 -11.77 9.79
CA ASN A 135 -21.81 -13.10 9.86
C ASN A 135 -20.60 -13.15 8.90
N ARG A 136 -19.45 -13.68 9.36
CA ARG A 136 -18.20 -13.82 8.59
C ARG A 136 -17.62 -12.48 8.11
N LEU A 137 -17.18 -11.64 9.05
CA LEU A 137 -16.50 -10.38 8.76
C LEU A 137 -15.18 -10.60 8.01
N PHE A 138 -14.38 -11.53 8.51
CA PHE A 138 -13.10 -11.91 7.94
C PHE A 138 -13.26 -13.10 6.99
N GLY A 139 -12.35 -13.15 6.00
CA GLY A 139 -12.17 -14.31 5.13
C GLY A 139 -11.53 -15.49 5.87
N ILE A 140 -10.95 -16.41 5.10
CA ILE A 140 -10.17 -17.52 5.64
C ILE A 140 -8.76 -17.43 5.04
N LYS A 141 -7.71 -17.50 5.88
CA LYS A 141 -6.29 -17.45 5.47
C LYS A 141 -5.93 -16.10 4.83
N GLY A 142 -4.99 -16.07 3.87
CA GLY A 142 -4.44 -14.83 3.27
C GLY A 142 -5.40 -13.93 2.46
N GLY A 143 -6.71 -14.08 2.63
CA GLY A 143 -7.75 -13.19 2.08
C GLY A 143 -8.58 -12.47 3.14
N GLU A 144 -8.21 -12.56 4.42
CA GLU A 144 -9.00 -12.09 5.57
C GLU A 144 -9.36 -10.60 5.50
N GLY A 145 -8.36 -9.72 5.39
CA GLY A 145 -8.55 -8.28 5.25
C GLY A 145 -9.28 -7.87 3.97
N ARG A 146 -9.20 -8.69 2.90
CA ARG A 146 -9.94 -8.41 1.65
C ARG A 146 -11.43 -8.69 1.80
N GLU A 147 -11.79 -9.84 2.36
CA GLU A 147 -13.20 -10.14 2.61
C GLU A 147 -13.78 -9.13 3.60
N LEU A 148 -13.01 -8.68 4.60
CA LEU A 148 -13.39 -7.56 5.46
C LEU A 148 -13.75 -6.31 4.63
N MET A 149 -12.87 -5.88 3.73
CA MET A 149 -13.14 -4.71 2.89
C MET A 149 -14.41 -4.88 2.04
N LYS A 150 -14.58 -6.05 1.44
CA LYS A 150 -15.76 -6.37 0.63
C LYS A 150 -17.03 -6.38 1.46
N ASN A 151 -17.00 -6.95 2.67
CA ASN A 151 -18.14 -7.04 3.56
C ASN A 151 -18.52 -5.66 4.14
N VAL A 152 -17.53 -4.81 4.40
CA VAL A 152 -17.77 -3.45 4.91
C VAL A 152 -18.22 -2.51 3.81
N LEU A 153 -17.57 -2.52 2.64
CA LEU A 153 -17.81 -1.56 1.56
C LEU A 153 -18.86 -2.02 0.55
N GLY A 154 -19.14 -3.32 0.42
CA GLY A 154 -19.95 -3.89 -0.66
C GLY A 154 -21.42 -3.46 -0.67
N GLY A 155 -21.97 -3.01 0.47
CA GLY A 155 -23.33 -2.50 0.58
C GLY A 155 -23.44 -0.98 0.50
N LEU A 156 -22.32 -0.26 0.43
CA LEU A 156 -22.32 1.21 0.44
C LEU A 156 -22.59 1.74 -0.96
N ARG A 157 -23.41 2.80 -1.03
CA ARG A 157 -23.68 3.58 -2.25
C ARG A 157 -22.97 4.93 -2.15
N GLY A 158 -22.57 5.49 -3.29
CA GLY A 158 -21.88 6.79 -3.36
C GLY A 158 -20.35 6.68 -3.51
N ASP A 159 -19.63 7.77 -3.27
CA ASP A 159 -18.16 7.78 -3.39
C ASP A 159 -17.51 7.06 -2.20
N LEU A 160 -17.10 5.81 -2.44
CA LEU A 160 -16.46 4.96 -1.43
C LEU A 160 -15.22 5.60 -0.80
N LYS A 161 -14.57 6.58 -1.46
CA LYS A 161 -13.39 7.29 -0.93
C LYS A 161 -13.67 8.10 0.31
N GLU A 162 -14.94 8.41 0.59
CA GLU A 162 -15.37 9.06 1.82
C GLU A 162 -15.51 8.05 2.97
N TYR A 163 -15.75 6.78 2.64
CA TYR A 163 -16.01 5.70 3.59
C TYR A 163 -14.78 4.82 3.83
N ALA A 164 -13.73 4.92 3.02
CA ALA A 164 -12.50 4.18 3.24
C ALA A 164 -11.26 4.94 2.78
N PHE A 165 -10.20 4.89 3.59
CA PHE A 165 -8.91 5.44 3.19
C PHE A 165 -7.69 4.61 3.60
N PHE A 166 -6.62 4.79 2.84
CA PHE A 166 -5.27 4.37 3.19
C PHE A 166 -4.39 5.61 3.48
N LYS A 167 -3.84 5.72 4.68
CA LYS A 167 -3.02 6.87 5.14
C LYS A 167 -1.69 6.39 5.68
N PRO A 168 -0.63 6.36 4.84
CA PRO A 168 0.72 5.95 5.26
C PRO A 168 1.27 6.69 6.49
N LYS A 169 0.74 7.88 6.81
CA LYS A 169 1.10 8.63 8.03
C LYS A 169 0.72 7.92 9.34
N ALA A 170 -0.13 6.91 9.28
CA ALA A 170 -0.46 6.05 10.41
C ALA A 170 0.18 4.66 10.26
N ALA A 171 1.16 4.47 9.37
CA ALA A 171 1.87 3.20 9.23
C ALA A 171 2.54 2.81 10.55
N ILE A 172 2.64 1.51 10.82
CA ILE A 172 3.37 0.99 11.99
C ILE A 172 4.64 0.28 11.56
N ALA A 173 5.60 0.12 12.49
CA ALA A 173 6.73 -0.76 12.23
C ALA A 173 6.30 -2.23 12.16
N THR A 174 6.96 -2.98 11.30
CA THR A 174 6.94 -4.46 11.26
C THR A 174 8.35 -4.99 11.59
N SER A 175 8.52 -6.32 11.75
CA SER A 175 9.83 -7.01 11.87
C SER A 175 9.99 -8.03 10.77
N THR A 176 11.23 -8.46 10.54
CA THR A 176 11.56 -9.70 9.81
C THR A 176 10.75 -10.92 10.26
N ALA A 177 10.51 -11.12 11.56
CA ALA A 177 9.68 -12.20 12.09
C ALA A 177 8.16 -11.99 11.87
N GLY A 178 7.72 -10.74 11.81
CA GLY A 178 6.33 -10.31 11.70
C GLY A 178 5.93 -9.84 10.29
N GLY A 179 6.44 -10.49 9.26
CA GLY A 179 6.06 -10.20 7.87
C GLY A 179 6.89 -9.14 7.13
N GLY A 180 7.82 -8.47 7.80
CA GLY A 180 8.80 -7.57 7.19
C GLY A 180 9.79 -8.28 6.26
N GLU A 181 10.10 -9.55 6.51
CA GLU A 181 10.88 -10.39 5.56
C GLU A 181 10.21 -10.46 4.20
N ARG A 182 8.88 -10.38 4.15
CA ARG A 182 8.12 -10.46 2.90
C ARG A 182 8.52 -9.27 2.02
N LEU A 183 8.71 -8.08 2.59
CA LEU A 183 9.08 -6.88 1.85
C LEU A 183 10.60 -6.70 1.64
N LYS A 184 11.42 -7.69 2.03
CA LYS A 184 12.88 -7.63 1.86
C LYS A 184 13.25 -7.77 0.39
N ALA A 185 13.97 -6.78 -0.13
CA ALA A 185 14.52 -6.82 -1.47
C ALA A 185 15.81 -7.66 -1.49
N ARG A 186 16.07 -8.35 -2.61
CA ARG A 186 17.34 -9.05 -2.78
C ARG A 186 18.49 -8.04 -2.87
N PRO A 187 19.63 -8.24 -2.19
CA PRO A 187 20.73 -7.29 -2.21
C PRO A 187 21.31 -7.10 -3.63
N LEU A 188 21.90 -5.93 -3.86
CA LEU A 188 22.67 -5.66 -5.07
C LEU A 188 23.97 -6.49 -5.06
N PRO A 189 24.39 -7.05 -6.21
CA PRO A 189 25.66 -7.76 -6.29
C PRO A 189 26.84 -6.80 -6.10
N ASN A 190 28.01 -7.36 -5.84
CA ASN A 190 29.25 -6.58 -5.94
C ASN A 190 29.53 -6.23 -7.40
N TYR A 191 29.96 -4.99 -7.63
CA TYR A 191 30.33 -4.51 -8.96
C TYR A 191 31.81 -4.78 -9.23
N ASN A 192 32.13 -5.19 -10.45
CA ASN A 192 33.52 -5.33 -10.87
C ASN A 192 34.20 -3.94 -11.01
N PRO A 193 35.54 -3.86 -11.06
CA PRO A 193 36.25 -2.56 -11.09
C PRO A 193 35.80 -1.62 -12.22
N ARG A 194 35.50 -2.16 -13.41
CA ARG A 194 35.04 -1.38 -14.56
C ARG A 194 33.64 -0.82 -14.33
N GLU A 195 32.73 -1.64 -13.82
CA GLU A 195 31.37 -1.22 -13.45
C GLU A 195 31.41 -0.13 -12.37
N LYS A 196 32.23 -0.32 -11.32
CA LYS A 196 32.40 0.69 -10.26
C LYS A 196 32.82 2.04 -10.84
N GLN A 197 33.84 2.06 -11.70
CA GLN A 197 34.32 3.31 -12.31
C GLN A 197 33.22 4.02 -13.13
N LEU A 198 32.41 3.26 -13.89
CA LEU A 198 31.29 3.83 -14.65
C LEU A 198 30.22 4.40 -13.73
N ILE A 199 29.82 3.65 -12.70
CA ILE A 199 28.81 4.07 -11.72
C ILE A 199 29.24 5.33 -10.97
N LEU A 200 30.50 5.38 -10.51
CA LEU A 200 31.05 6.53 -9.78
C LEU A 200 31.12 7.80 -10.65
N ARG A 201 31.22 7.66 -11.97
CA ARG A 201 31.09 8.75 -12.95
C ARG A 201 29.65 9.12 -13.28
N ARG A 202 28.67 8.64 -12.50
CA ARG A 202 27.22 8.81 -12.71
C ARG A 202 26.73 8.24 -14.05
N ASN A 203 27.45 7.28 -14.63
CA ASN A 203 27.06 6.58 -15.86
C ASN A 203 26.64 5.16 -15.53
N ILE A 204 25.48 4.99 -14.89
CA ILE A 204 24.98 3.67 -14.46
C ILE A 204 24.58 2.87 -15.70
N PRO A 205 25.20 1.69 -15.95
CA PRO A 205 24.82 0.83 -17.05
C PRO A 205 23.32 0.44 -17.00
N PRO A 206 22.58 0.49 -18.12
CA PRO A 206 21.14 0.18 -18.15
C PRO A 206 20.78 -1.19 -17.58
N ASN A 207 21.62 -2.22 -17.81
CA ASN A 207 21.42 -3.56 -17.24
C ASN A 207 21.50 -3.57 -15.71
N ILE A 208 22.38 -2.76 -15.10
CA ILE A 208 22.49 -2.62 -13.65
C ILE A 208 21.24 -1.94 -13.09
N LEU A 209 20.81 -0.84 -13.70
CA LEU A 209 19.59 -0.14 -13.28
C LEU A 209 18.35 -1.04 -13.40
N ARG A 210 18.18 -1.74 -14.53
CA ARG A 210 17.08 -2.71 -14.74
C ARG A 210 17.09 -3.82 -13.70
N SER A 211 18.27 -4.38 -13.41
CA SER A 211 18.43 -5.46 -12.43
C SER A 211 18.07 -4.97 -11.02
N ALA A 212 18.53 -3.78 -10.64
CA ALA A 212 18.20 -3.16 -9.36
C ALA A 212 16.70 -2.88 -9.24
N LEU A 213 16.08 -2.30 -10.27
CA LEU A 213 14.65 -2.02 -10.31
C LEU A 213 13.82 -3.31 -10.20
N ARG A 214 14.22 -4.38 -10.90
CA ARG A 214 13.59 -5.70 -10.77
C ARG A 214 13.66 -6.22 -9.33
N LYS A 215 14.82 -6.13 -8.66
CA LYS A 215 14.97 -6.57 -7.26
C LYS A 215 14.01 -5.84 -6.32
N VAL A 216 13.82 -4.54 -6.51
CA VAL A 216 12.86 -3.73 -5.72
C VAL A 216 11.42 -4.18 -6.00
N LEU A 217 11.03 -4.30 -7.27
CA LEU A 217 9.66 -4.60 -7.68
C LEU A 217 9.27 -6.08 -7.48
N THR A 218 10.23 -6.98 -7.24
CA THR A 218 9.96 -8.41 -7.02
C THR A 218 10.10 -8.84 -5.57
N SER A 219 10.25 -7.89 -4.65
CA SER A 219 10.16 -8.15 -3.21
C SER A 219 8.82 -8.83 -2.89
N ALA A 220 8.84 -9.87 -2.04
CA ALA A 220 7.68 -10.72 -1.85
C ALA A 220 6.47 -9.97 -1.27
N GLN A 221 5.26 -10.37 -1.66
CA GLN A 221 3.99 -9.75 -1.23
C GLN A 221 3.85 -8.21 -1.44
N SER A 222 4.79 -7.59 -2.14
CA SER A 222 4.73 -6.18 -2.49
C SER A 222 3.60 -5.91 -3.50
N HIS A 223 2.77 -4.93 -3.21
CA HIS A 223 1.82 -4.31 -4.13
C HIS A 223 2.50 -3.51 -5.22
N ALA A 224 3.81 -3.22 -5.08
CA ALA A 224 4.61 -2.73 -6.18
C ALA A 224 4.92 -3.80 -7.23
N HIS A 225 4.76 -5.10 -6.90
CA HIS A 225 4.98 -6.16 -7.88
C HIS A 225 3.92 -6.10 -8.99
N PRO A 226 4.34 -6.15 -10.27
CA PRO A 226 3.42 -6.17 -11.40
C PRO A 226 2.42 -7.34 -11.51
N ARG A 227 2.39 -8.27 -10.57
CA ARG A 227 1.31 -9.26 -10.47
C ARG A 227 0.31 -8.82 -9.40
N GLY A 228 0.82 -8.33 -8.28
CA GLY A 228 0.06 -7.81 -7.16
C GLY A 228 -0.92 -6.72 -7.58
N TRP A 229 -0.46 -5.64 -8.21
CA TRP A 229 -1.33 -4.53 -8.66
C TRP A 229 -2.53 -4.98 -9.53
N ILE A 230 -2.33 -5.81 -10.57
CA ILE A 230 -3.36 -6.33 -11.47
C ILE A 230 -4.33 -7.24 -10.73
N THR A 231 -3.81 -8.20 -9.95
CA THR A 231 -4.65 -9.13 -9.20
C THR A 231 -5.50 -8.38 -8.18
N GLN A 232 -4.93 -7.41 -7.46
CA GLN A 232 -5.63 -6.62 -6.44
C GLN A 232 -6.68 -5.69 -7.06
N VAL A 233 -6.33 -4.96 -8.12
CA VAL A 233 -7.27 -4.10 -8.85
C VAL A 233 -8.40 -4.93 -9.47
N GLY A 234 -8.07 -6.04 -10.12
CA GLY A 234 -9.07 -6.92 -10.70
C GLY A 234 -10.00 -7.51 -9.66
N MET A 235 -9.47 -8.06 -8.56
CA MET A 235 -10.30 -8.56 -7.46
C MET A 235 -11.15 -7.47 -6.79
N GLY A 236 -10.55 -6.32 -6.46
CA GLY A 236 -11.24 -5.23 -5.76
C GLY A 236 -12.35 -4.56 -6.58
N LEU A 237 -12.19 -4.52 -7.91
CA LEU A 237 -13.19 -3.98 -8.83
C LEU A 237 -14.11 -5.07 -9.43
N GLY A 238 -13.89 -6.35 -9.10
CA GLY A 238 -14.63 -7.47 -9.67
C GLY A 238 -14.43 -7.67 -11.18
N LEU A 239 -13.25 -7.28 -11.69
CA LEU A 239 -12.86 -7.34 -13.10
C LEU A 239 -12.00 -8.58 -13.39
N ASP A 240 -12.00 -9.01 -14.65
CA ASP A 240 -11.13 -10.09 -15.10
C ASP A 240 -9.66 -9.60 -15.17
N TRP A 241 -8.73 -10.46 -14.77
CA TRP A 241 -7.31 -10.09 -14.70
C TRP A 241 -6.68 -9.87 -16.06
N TYR A 242 -7.20 -10.51 -17.11
CA TYR A 242 -6.69 -10.35 -18.47
C TYR A 242 -6.99 -8.94 -18.99
N GLY A 243 -8.23 -8.47 -18.89
CA GLY A 243 -8.63 -7.12 -19.28
C GLY A 243 -7.91 -6.04 -18.48
N VAL A 244 -7.72 -6.24 -17.16
CA VAL A 244 -6.90 -5.34 -16.34
C VAL A 244 -5.44 -5.35 -16.82
N GLN A 245 -4.85 -6.52 -17.07
CA GLN A 245 -3.49 -6.64 -17.60
C GLN A 245 -3.33 -5.90 -18.94
N GLN A 246 -4.27 -6.02 -19.89
CA GLN A 246 -4.19 -5.32 -21.18
C GLN A 246 -4.15 -3.79 -21.01
N ILE A 247 -4.96 -3.25 -20.09
CA ILE A 247 -4.94 -1.82 -19.80
C ILE A 247 -3.60 -1.40 -19.18
N TYR A 248 -3.09 -2.15 -18.19
CA TYR A 248 -1.78 -1.89 -17.60
C TYR A 248 -0.65 -1.96 -18.63
N GLN A 249 -0.66 -2.99 -19.49
CA GLN A 249 0.31 -3.19 -20.57
C GLN A 249 0.33 -2.01 -21.55
N GLN A 250 -0.84 -1.47 -21.91
CA GLN A 250 -0.94 -0.28 -22.75
C GLN A 250 -0.32 0.95 -22.07
N GLN A 251 -0.61 1.18 -20.78
CA GLN A 251 -0.04 2.31 -20.04
C GLN A 251 1.47 2.18 -19.85
N VAL A 252 1.98 0.96 -19.62
CA VAL A 252 3.44 0.71 -19.57
C VAL A 252 4.10 1.04 -20.90
N ASN A 253 3.50 0.63 -22.02
CA ASN A 253 4.04 0.94 -23.35
C ASN A 253 4.07 2.44 -23.65
N ASN A 254 3.18 3.22 -23.02
CA ASN A 254 3.14 4.68 -23.12
C ASN A 254 4.13 5.40 -22.17
N SER A 255 4.77 4.70 -21.22
CA SER A 255 5.76 5.32 -20.32
C SER A 255 6.93 5.88 -21.11
N GLY A 256 7.34 7.12 -20.81
CA GLY A 256 8.49 7.78 -21.46
C GLY A 256 9.85 7.19 -21.07
N ASN A 257 9.92 6.39 -19.99
CA ASN A 257 11.17 5.83 -19.50
C ASN A 257 11.38 4.40 -20.05
N ALA A 258 12.37 4.24 -20.93
CA ALA A 258 12.66 2.96 -21.59
C ALA A 258 13.04 1.83 -20.62
N GLU A 259 13.72 2.17 -19.52
CA GLU A 259 14.18 1.21 -18.51
C GLU A 259 12.99 0.65 -17.72
N ILE A 260 12.09 1.53 -17.29
CA ILE A 260 10.85 1.16 -16.61
C ILE A 260 9.93 0.38 -17.54
N ARG A 261 9.73 0.87 -18.78
CA ARG A 261 8.92 0.17 -19.78
C ARG A 261 9.39 -1.27 -19.95
N LYS A 262 10.71 -1.47 -20.12
CA LYS A 262 11.29 -2.81 -20.26
C LYS A 262 11.08 -3.65 -19.02
N VAL A 263 11.46 -3.16 -17.83
CA VAL A 263 11.32 -3.95 -16.59
C VAL A 263 9.86 -4.31 -16.31
N LEU A 264 8.94 -3.37 -16.46
CA LEU A 264 7.51 -3.64 -16.21
C LEU A 264 6.94 -4.64 -17.21
N ASN A 265 7.24 -4.51 -18.51
CA ASN A 265 6.83 -5.49 -19.52
C ASN A 265 7.36 -6.89 -19.20
N ASP A 266 8.61 -6.99 -18.75
CA ASP A 266 9.22 -8.26 -18.40
C ASP A 266 8.64 -8.88 -17.10
N LEU A 267 8.01 -8.08 -16.25
CA LEU A 267 7.42 -8.52 -14.98
C LEU A 267 5.90 -8.68 -15.02
N LEU A 268 5.25 -8.16 -16.06
CA LEU A 268 3.81 -8.31 -16.26
C LEU A 268 3.48 -9.80 -16.41
N PRO A 269 2.50 -10.32 -15.63
CA PRO A 269 2.09 -11.71 -15.75
C PRO A 269 1.45 -11.96 -17.11
N ASN A 270 1.53 -13.19 -17.61
CA ASN A 270 0.75 -13.63 -18.76
C ASN A 270 -0.49 -14.41 -18.29
N PHE A 271 -1.62 -13.74 -18.11
CA PHE A 271 -2.87 -14.42 -17.76
C PHE A 271 -3.51 -15.01 -19.03
N ASN A 272 -3.34 -16.31 -19.24
CA ASN A 272 -3.70 -16.98 -20.50
C ASN A 272 -5.20 -17.17 -20.78
N GLN A 273 -6.12 -16.81 -19.88
CA GLN A 273 -7.56 -16.85 -20.14
C GLN A 273 -8.32 -16.21 -18.99
N GLY A 274 -9.26 -15.32 -19.34
CA GLY A 274 -10.41 -14.97 -18.52
C GLY A 274 -11.57 -14.77 -19.49
N ARG A 275 -12.78 -15.26 -19.17
CA ARG A 275 -13.96 -14.85 -19.94
C ARG A 275 -13.99 -13.32 -19.87
N PRO A 276 -13.89 -12.58 -21.00
CA PRO A 276 -13.92 -11.13 -20.94
C PRO A 276 -15.29 -10.73 -20.43
N ARG A 277 -15.40 -10.48 -19.12
CA ARG A 277 -16.48 -9.65 -18.63
C ARG A 277 -16.20 -8.29 -19.21
N ARG A 278 -17.15 -7.79 -19.99
CA ARG A 278 -16.99 -6.52 -20.69
C ARG A 278 -16.67 -5.43 -19.65
N ILE A 279 -15.42 -4.98 -19.62
CA ILE A 279 -15.00 -3.83 -18.81
C ILE A 279 -15.72 -2.61 -19.38
N THR A 280 -16.54 -1.96 -18.56
CA THR A 280 -17.24 -0.72 -18.96
C THR A 280 -16.24 0.42 -19.16
N ASN A 281 -16.62 1.48 -19.89
CA ASN A 281 -15.75 2.65 -20.08
C ASN A 281 -15.35 3.31 -18.75
N ALA A 282 -16.28 3.36 -17.78
CA ALA A 282 -16.00 3.89 -16.45
C ALA A 282 -14.96 3.05 -15.69
N GLN A 283 -15.08 1.72 -15.72
CA GLN A 283 -14.11 0.80 -15.11
C GLN A 283 -12.75 0.89 -15.81
N ARG A 284 -12.73 0.94 -17.15
CA ARG A 284 -11.50 1.15 -17.93
C ARG A 284 -10.78 2.42 -17.50
N GLY A 285 -11.49 3.55 -17.43
CA GLY A 285 -10.90 4.82 -17.00
C GLY A 285 -10.37 4.80 -15.56
N LEU A 286 -10.97 4.03 -14.65
CA LEU A 286 -10.42 3.82 -13.31
C LEU A 286 -9.09 3.05 -13.36
N VAL A 287 -9.06 1.94 -14.10
CA VAL A 287 -7.87 1.09 -14.26
C VAL A 287 -6.73 1.86 -14.93
N GLU A 288 -7.02 2.65 -15.98
CA GLU A 288 -6.03 3.49 -16.66
C GLU A 288 -5.38 4.51 -15.70
N ARG A 289 -6.19 5.21 -14.89
CA ARG A 289 -5.67 6.15 -13.89
C ARG A 289 -4.82 5.46 -12.82
N MET A 290 -5.23 4.27 -12.36
CA MET A 290 -4.45 3.49 -11.39
C MET A 290 -3.11 3.06 -12.00
N ALA A 291 -3.12 2.56 -13.24
CA ALA A 291 -1.93 2.12 -13.94
C ALA A 291 -0.95 3.28 -14.17
N GLN A 292 -1.42 4.38 -14.77
CA GLN A 292 -0.60 5.56 -15.02
C GLN A 292 0.01 6.11 -13.73
N SER A 293 -0.80 6.26 -12.67
CA SER A 293 -0.32 6.80 -11.41
C SER A 293 0.70 5.87 -10.73
N THR A 294 0.53 4.55 -10.88
CA THR A 294 1.48 3.58 -10.34
C THR A 294 2.82 3.63 -11.08
N ILE A 295 2.80 3.72 -12.40
CA ILE A 295 4.00 3.86 -13.23
C ILE A 295 4.75 5.14 -12.85
N THR A 296 4.05 6.27 -12.79
CA THR A 296 4.65 7.56 -12.37
C THR A 296 5.21 7.51 -10.94
N ALA A 297 4.58 6.74 -10.05
CA ALA A 297 5.13 6.54 -8.71
C ALA A 297 6.46 5.78 -8.73
N ILE A 298 6.57 4.72 -9.52
CA ILE A 298 7.81 3.97 -9.69
C ILE A 298 8.89 4.86 -10.34
N GLU A 299 8.53 5.60 -11.39
CA GLU A 299 9.40 6.58 -12.05
C GLU A 299 10.00 7.58 -11.05
N SER A 300 9.19 8.09 -10.13
CA SER A 300 9.64 9.09 -9.13
C SER A 300 10.68 8.58 -8.12
N PHE A 301 10.95 7.28 -8.08
CA PHE A 301 11.92 6.66 -7.18
C PHE A 301 13.21 6.23 -7.88
N LEU A 302 13.33 6.43 -9.20
CA LEU A 302 14.54 6.08 -9.94
C LEU A 302 15.77 6.81 -9.42
N ALA A 303 15.66 8.11 -9.14
CA ALA A 303 16.79 8.88 -8.60
C ALA A 303 17.28 8.33 -7.25
N GLU A 304 16.38 7.90 -6.37
CA GLU A 304 16.73 7.26 -5.09
C GLU A 304 17.42 5.91 -5.33
N LEU A 305 16.91 5.10 -6.26
CA LEU A 305 17.54 3.83 -6.66
C LEU A 305 18.95 4.04 -7.20
N GLU A 306 19.17 5.05 -8.04
CA GLU A 306 20.48 5.41 -8.57
C GLU A 306 21.46 5.80 -7.46
N GLN A 307 21.02 6.54 -6.45
CA GLN A 307 21.88 6.86 -5.30
C GLN A 307 22.26 5.60 -4.51
N ILE A 308 21.34 4.64 -4.34
CA ILE A 308 21.63 3.38 -3.66
C ILE A 308 22.69 2.57 -4.44
N ILE A 309 22.57 2.52 -5.77
CA ILE A 309 23.56 1.87 -6.64
C ILE A 309 24.94 2.52 -6.49
N ILE A 310 24.98 3.85 -6.45
CA ILE A 310 26.24 4.62 -6.34
C ILE A 310 26.88 4.43 -4.97
N LYS A 311 26.10 4.51 -3.89
CA LYS A 311 26.57 4.24 -2.53
C LYS A 311 27.13 2.83 -2.39
N LYS A 312 26.55 1.84 -3.07
CA LYS A 312 27.06 0.46 -3.09
C LYS A 312 28.37 0.29 -3.88
N ALA A 313 28.66 1.20 -4.80
CA ALA A 313 29.89 1.17 -5.61
C ALA A 313 31.08 1.88 -4.95
N GLN A 314 30.82 2.82 -4.04
CA GLN A 314 31.80 3.47 -3.15
C GLN A 314 32.41 2.46 -2.19
#